data_AF-A0A418WSB2-F1
#
_entry.id   AF-A0A418WSB2-F1
#
_cell.length_a   1.000
_cell.length_b   1.000
_cell.length_c   1.000
_cell.angle_alpha   90.00
_cell.angle_beta   90.00
_cell.angle_gamma   90.00
#
_symmetry.space_group_name_H-M   'P 1'
#
loop_
_entity.id
_entity.type
_entity.pdbx_description
1 polymer ?
#
loop_
_entity_poly.entity_id
_entity_poly.type
_entity_poly.pdbx_seq_one_letter_code
_entity_poly.pdbx_strand_id
1 'polypeptide(L)' 'MPVKDTPPADLLICPEKPEGFPVDAEATMPAPVRAAAIRLGRAYAAVYGQLVRLIEWEQPGACAPRAAP' A
#
# COMPACT_ATOMS: atom_id res chain seq x y z
N MET A 1 -14.86 26.31 10.43
CA MET A 1 -15.99 25.35 10.48
C MET A 1 -15.44 24.03 10.98
N PRO A 2 -16.11 23.33 11.92
CA PRO A 2 -15.66 21.99 12.25
C PRO A 2 -15.92 21.11 11.04
N VAL A 3 -14.87 20.59 10.41
CA VAL A 3 -15.01 19.51 9.44
C VAL A 3 -15.47 18.31 10.25
N LYS A 4 -16.75 17.95 10.13
CA LYS A 4 -17.33 16.80 10.82
C LYS A 4 -18.23 16.02 9.88
N ASP A 5 -17.72 15.78 8.68
CA ASP A 5 -18.25 14.73 7.82
C ASP A 5 -17.31 13.53 8.02
N THR A 6 -17.83 12.47 8.64
CA THR A 6 -17.14 11.18 8.66
C THR A 6 -16.82 10.81 7.20
N PRO A 7 -15.57 10.45 6.87
CA PRO A 7 -15.22 10.07 5.51
C PRO A 7 -16.14 8.96 5.00
N PRO A 8 -16.51 8.97 3.71
CA PRO A 8 -17.15 7.82 3.08
C PRO A 8 -16.39 6.53 3.41
N ALA A 9 -17.14 5.46 3.71
CA ALA A 9 -16.56 4.21 4.23
C ALA A 9 -15.54 3.58 3.26
N ASP A 10 -15.68 3.81 1.96
CA ASP A 10 -14.74 3.34 0.93
C ASP A 10 -13.34 3.97 1.05
N LEU A 11 -13.23 5.20 1.58
CA LEU A 11 -11.94 5.84 1.84
C LEU A 11 -11.20 5.25 3.04
N LEU A 12 -11.88 4.47 3.86
CA LEU A 12 -11.35 3.82 5.06
C LEU A 12 -11.07 2.33 4.85
N ILE A 13 -11.25 1.83 3.63
CA ILE A 13 -10.87 0.46 3.27
C ILE A 13 -9.34 0.40 3.18
N CYS A 14 -8.75 -0.45 4.01
CA CYS A 14 -7.30 -0.67 3.99
C CYS A 14 -6.86 -1.20 2.62
N PRO A 15 -5.83 -0.59 2.01
CA PRO A 15 -5.36 -1.04 0.71
C PRO A 15 -4.80 -2.46 0.80
N GLU A 16 -5.18 -3.30 -0.15
CA GLU A 16 -4.60 -4.62 -0.30
C GLU A 16 -3.18 -4.51 -0.86
N LYS A 17 -2.25 -5.24 -0.24
CA LYS A 17 -0.88 -5.35 -0.76
C LYS A 17 -0.86 -6.45 -1.81
N PRO A 18 -0.46 -6.17 -3.07
CA PRO A 18 -0.37 -7.18 -4.09
C PRO A 18 0.70 -8.22 -3.72
N GLU A 19 0.49 -9.44 -4.18
CA GLU A 19 1.51 -10.47 -4.11
C GLU A 19 2.77 -10.02 -4.85
N GLY A 20 3.93 -10.27 -4.26
CA GLY A 20 5.22 -9.91 -4.82
C GLY A 20 5.64 -10.84 -5.97
N PHE A 21 6.81 -10.56 -6.55
CA PHE A 21 7.45 -11.54 -7.43
C PHE A 21 7.84 -12.80 -6.66
N PRO A 22 7.83 -13.98 -7.29
CA PRO A 22 8.34 -15.20 -6.68
C PRO A 22 9.81 -15.04 -6.28
N VAL A 23 10.18 -15.57 -5.11
CA VAL A 23 11.55 -15.47 -4.57
C VAL A 23 12.51 -16.49 -5.20
N ASP A 24 11.95 -17.49 -5.87
CA ASP A 24 12.61 -18.65 -6.46
C ASP A 24 12.54 -18.68 -8.00
N ALA A 25 12.04 -17.62 -8.62
CA ALA A 25 11.98 -17.48 -10.07
C ALA A 25 13.06 -16.53 -10.59
N GLU A 26 13.59 -16.84 -11.77
CA GLU A 26 14.54 -16.00 -12.49
C GLU A 26 13.87 -15.32 -13.69
N ALA A 27 14.21 -14.05 -13.92
CA ALA A 27 13.78 -13.29 -15.09
C ALA A 27 14.90 -12.37 -15.55
N THR A 28 15.13 -12.30 -16.86
CA THR A 28 16.06 -11.32 -17.44
C THR A 28 15.31 -10.04 -17.80
N MET A 29 15.81 -8.90 -17.32
CA MET A 29 15.21 -7.59 -17.56
C MET A 29 16.28 -6.59 -18.02
N PRO A 30 16.07 -5.85 -19.12
CA PRO A 30 16.98 -4.79 -19.52
C PRO A 30 17.16 -3.74 -18.40
N ALA A 31 18.38 -3.24 -18.22
CA ALA A 31 18.70 -2.31 -17.13
C ALA A 31 17.76 -1.08 -17.03
N PRO A 32 17.36 -0.42 -18.14
CA PRO A 32 16.41 0.69 -18.09
C PRO A 32 15.03 0.28 -17.56
N VAL A 33 14.55 -0.91 -17.93
CA VAL A 33 13.26 -1.46 -17.49
C VAL A 33 13.32 -1.80 -16.01
N ARG A 34 14.41 -2.42 -15.55
CA ARG A 34 14.63 -2.69 -14.12
C ARG A 34 14.62 -1.42 -13.29
N ALA A 35 15.29 -0.37 -13.76
CA ALA A 35 15.28 0.92 -13.09
C ALA A 35 13.86 1.52 -13.00
N ALA A 36 13.06 1.40 -14.07
CA ALA A 36 11.67 1.85 -14.07
C ALA A 36 10.79 1.05 -13.08
N ALA A 37 10.92 -0.28 -13.06
CA ALA A 37 10.17 -1.15 -12.14
C ALA A 37 10.47 -0.80 -10.66
N ILE A 38 11.74 -0.55 -10.33
CA ILE A 38 12.14 -0.12 -8.97
C ILE A 38 11.50 1.23 -8.62
N ARG A 39 11.49 2.20 -9.55
CA ARG A 39 10.85 3.51 -9.30
C ARG A 39 9.36 3.37 -9.04
N LEU A 40 8.66 2.56 -9.83
CA LEU A 40 7.24 2.29 -9.65
C LEU A 40 6.96 1.59 -8.32
N GLY A 41 7.72 0.55 -7.98
CA GLY A 41 7.56 -0.15 -6.71
C GLY A 41 7.77 0.76 -5.49
N ARG A 42 8.75 1.67 -5.55
CA ARG A 42 9.00 2.66 -4.49
C ARG A 42 7.87 3.68 -4.38
N ALA A 43 7.39 4.22 -5.50
CA ALA A 43 6.29 5.16 -5.51
C ALA A 43 5.00 4.53 -4.95
N TYR A 44 4.70 3.30 -5.36
CA TYR A 44 3.58 2.54 -4.84
C TYR A 44 3.71 2.32 -3.33
N ALA A 45 4.87 1.86 -2.84
CA ALA A 45 5.09 1.66 -1.41
C ALA A 45 4.90 2.94 -0.58
N ALA A 46 5.34 4.09 -1.11
CA ALA A 46 5.18 5.39 -0.45
C ALA A 46 3.70 5.79 -0.35
N VAL A 47 2.93 5.67 -1.43
CA VAL A 47 1.49 5.99 -1.45
C VAL A 47 0.70 5.03 -0.58
N TYR A 48 0.99 3.72 -0.67
CA TYR A 48 0.40 2.69 0.18
C TYR A 48 0.61 3.01 1.67
N GLY A 49 1.85 3.29 2.05
CA GLY A 49 2.19 3.62 3.43
C GLY A 49 1.61 4.97 3.90
N GLN A 50 1.38 5.93 3.00
CA GLN A 50 0.67 7.16 3.33
C GLN A 50 -0.82 6.89 3.58
N LEU A 51 -1.48 6.11 2.71
CA LEU A 51 -2.89 5.79 2.85
C LEU A 51 -3.16 4.99 4.13
N VAL A 52 -2.35 3.97 4.41
CA VAL A 52 -2.45 3.21 5.67
C VAL A 52 -2.32 4.13 6.88
N ARG A 53 -1.33 5.03 6.91
CA ARG A 53 -1.18 5.98 8.02
C ARG A 53 -2.36 6.94 8.15
N LEU A 54 -2.98 7.35 7.04
CA LEU A 54 -4.16 8.21 7.06
C LEU A 54 -5.38 7.47 7.63
N ILE A 55 -5.60 6.22 7.18
CA ILE A 55 -6.70 5.39 7.69
C ILE A 55 -6.49 5.09 9.17
N GLU A 56 -5.27 4.72 9.59
CA GLU A 56 -4.93 4.48 10.99
C GLU A 56 -5.05 5.73 11.87
N TRP A 57 -4.83 6.92 11.30
CA TRP A 57 -5.02 8.17 12.02
C TRP A 57 -6.50 8.45 12.30
N GLU A 58 -7.39 8.12 11.36
CA GLU A 58 -8.84 8.25 11.52
C GLU A 58 -9.46 7.10 12.33
N GLN A 59 -8.99 5.87 12.12
CA GLN A 59 -9.45 4.64 12.78
C GLN A 59 -8.25 3.79 13.23
N PRO A 60 -7.74 4.01 14.45
CA PRO A 60 -6.60 3.25 14.97
C PRO A 60 -6.88 1.73 15.01
N GLY A 61 -5.97 0.96 14.44
CA GLY A 61 -6.01 -0.50 14.36
C GLY A 61 -6.76 -1.06 13.14
N ALA A 62 -7.36 -0.22 12.28
CA ALA A 62 -8.16 -0.68 11.14
C ALA A 62 -7.35 -1.51 10.13
N CYS A 63 -6.08 -1.19 9.91
CA CYS A 63 -5.17 -1.83 8.96
C CYS A 63 -4.10 -2.69 9.64
N ALA A 64 -4.32 -3.08 10.91
CA ALA A 64 -3.44 -4.03 11.57
C ALA A 64 -3.34 -5.32 10.72
N PRO A 65 -2.14 -5.91 10.56
CA PRO A 65 -2.00 -7.16 9.84
C PRO A 65 -2.91 -8.19 10.51
N ARG A 66 -3.84 -8.76 9.74
CA ARG A 66 -4.67 -9.86 10.21
C ARG A 66 -3.74 -10.92 10.76
N ALA A 67 -3.82 -11.20 12.06
CA ALA A 67 -3.05 -12.28 12.66
C ALA A 67 -3.37 -13.55 11.85
N ALA A 68 -2.35 -14.11 11.20
CA ALA A 68 -2.49 -15.42 10.58
C ALA A 68 -2.84 -16.43 11.69
N PRO A 69 -3.80 -17.34 11.46
CA PRO A 69 -4.10 -18.41 12.40
C PRO A 69 -2.90 -19.34 12.61
#